data_AF-A0A1B6I5B5-F1
#
_entry.id   AF-A0A1B6I5B5-F1
#
_cell.length_a   1.000
_cell.length_b   1.000
_cell.length_c   1.000
_cell.angle_alpha   90.00
_cell.angle_beta   90.00
_cell.angle_gamma   90.00
#
_symmetry.space_group_name_H-M   'P 1'
#
loop_
_entity.id
_entity.type
_entity.pdbx_description
1 polymer ?
#
loop_
_entity_poly.entity_id
_entity_poly.type
_entity_poly.pdbx_seq_one_letter_code
_entity_poly.pdbx_strand_id
1 'polypeptide(L)'
;ALIPGSMQLVEGGIRRHCRLVLRHVDRLIRAMDSNTQIRDVVQGVCYVTNAAYVAEARREWERRTNNAITDYVVVPALPRGALLEWQVWAHRGNSRFEYEETGCVVGDCRVSLRRRWNYENSVAAVVCNVAS
;
A
#
# COMPACT_ATOMS: atom_id res chain seq x y z
N ALA A 1 8.68 -10.55 -4.44
CA ALA A 1 9.54 -9.77 -5.32
C ALA A 1 10.52 -10.68 -5.97
N LEU A 2 10.75 -10.41 -7.25
CA LEU A 2 11.87 -10.97 -7.98
C LEU A 2 13.16 -10.24 -7.57
N ILE A 3 14.25 -10.99 -7.51
CA ILE A 3 15.59 -10.44 -7.34
C ILE A 3 16.01 -9.85 -8.71
N PRO A 4 16.43 -8.57 -8.78
CA PRO A 4 16.92 -7.99 -10.03
C PRO A 4 18.11 -8.76 -10.58
N GLY A 5 18.15 -8.97 -11.90
CA GLY A 5 19.21 -9.74 -12.56
C GLY A 5 18.89 -11.23 -12.69
N SER A 6 18.50 -11.92 -11.61
CA SER A 6 18.13 -13.34 -11.70
C SER A 6 16.67 -13.57 -12.07
N MET A 7 15.78 -12.59 -11.85
CA MET A 7 14.34 -12.71 -12.09
C MET A 7 13.69 -13.91 -11.39
N GLN A 8 14.32 -14.38 -10.31
CA GLN A 8 13.81 -15.43 -9.43
C GLN A 8 13.16 -14.82 -8.20
N LEU A 9 12.17 -15.52 -7.63
CA LEU A 9 11.56 -15.12 -6.37
C LEU A 9 12.57 -15.20 -5.22
N VAL A 10 12.52 -14.21 -4.33
CA VAL A 10 13.32 -14.25 -3.11
C VAL A 10 12.86 -15.38 -2.18
N GLU A 11 13.82 -16.19 -1.76
CA GLU A 11 13.62 -17.24 -0.76
C GLU A 11 13.65 -16.71 0.68
N GLY A 12 13.12 -17.49 1.62
CA GLY A 12 13.08 -17.17 3.04
C GLY A 12 11.81 -16.45 3.49
N GLY A 13 10.69 -16.78 2.82
CA GLY A 13 9.33 -16.50 3.29
C GLY A 13 8.89 -15.05 3.20
N ILE A 14 7.72 -14.79 3.81
CA ILE A 14 6.98 -13.55 3.67
C ILE A 14 7.78 -12.30 4.06
N ARG A 15 8.54 -12.35 5.17
CA ARG A 15 9.29 -11.18 5.66
C ARG A 15 10.36 -10.69 4.69
N ARG A 16 11.16 -11.60 4.10
CA ARG A 16 12.16 -11.23 3.09
C ARG A 16 11.50 -10.73 1.81
N HIS A 17 10.38 -11.36 1.43
CA HIS A 17 9.55 -10.95 0.31
C HIS A 17 9.03 -9.51 0.47
N CYS A 18 8.46 -9.16 1.62
CA CYS A 18 8.03 -7.80 1.96
C CYS A 18 9.18 -6.80 1.84
N ARG A 19 10.31 -7.08 2.51
CA ARG A 19 11.47 -6.17 2.52
C ARG A 19 12.00 -5.88 1.13
N LEU A 20 12.08 -6.91 0.29
CA LEU A 20 12.55 -6.77 -1.08
C LEU A 20 11.55 -5.99 -1.94
N VAL A 21 10.24 -6.33 -1.91
CA VAL A 21 9.22 -5.58 -2.67
C VAL A 21 9.21 -4.12 -2.27
N LEU A 22 9.20 -3.80 -0.98
CA LEU A 22 9.17 -2.41 -0.52
C LEU A 22 10.45 -1.64 -0.86
N ARG A 23 11.61 -2.32 -0.94
CA ARG A 23 12.84 -1.72 -1.47
C ARG A 23 12.70 -1.38 -2.95
N HIS A 24 12.04 -2.24 -3.73
CA HIS A 24 11.75 -1.95 -5.14
C HIS A 24 10.80 -0.78 -5.28
N VAL A 25 9.73 -0.72 -4.47
CA VAL A 25 8.80 0.41 -4.43
C VAL A 25 9.53 1.73 -4.19
N ASP A 26 10.36 1.82 -3.15
CA ASP A 26 11.12 3.06 -2.86
C ASP A 26 12.05 3.45 -4.01
N ARG A 27 12.73 2.48 -4.64
CA ARG A 27 13.61 2.72 -5.79
C ARG A 27 12.85 3.19 -7.02
N LEU A 28 11.69 2.61 -7.30
CA LEU A 28 10.85 3.01 -8.42
C LEU A 28 10.32 4.43 -8.22
N ILE A 29 9.83 4.76 -7.03
CA ILE A 29 9.37 6.12 -6.69
C ILE A 29 10.51 7.12 -6.92
N ARG A 30 11.70 6.87 -6.36
CA ARG A 30 12.88 7.73 -6.53
C ARG A 30 13.36 7.85 -7.98
N ALA A 31 13.16 6.81 -8.79
CA ALA A 31 13.52 6.83 -10.20
C ALA A 31 12.55 7.69 -11.03
N MET A 32 11.27 7.74 -10.65
CA MET A 32 10.27 8.61 -11.28
C MET A 32 10.47 10.07 -10.90
N ASP A 33 10.83 10.33 -9.63
CA ASP A 33 11.15 11.67 -9.13
C ASP A 33 12.13 11.55 -7.95
N SER A 34 13.34 12.07 -8.11
CA SER A 34 14.42 11.97 -7.12
C SER A 34 14.12 12.68 -5.80
N ASN A 35 13.15 13.60 -5.79
CA ASN A 35 12.68 14.29 -4.59
C ASN A 35 11.53 13.56 -3.88
N THR A 36 11.13 12.38 -4.38
CA THR A 36 10.09 11.55 -3.76
C THR A 36 10.68 10.27 -3.17
N GLN A 37 9.98 9.72 -2.20
CA GLN A 37 10.35 8.52 -1.48
C GLN A 37 9.11 7.77 -1.02
N ILE A 38 9.28 6.58 -0.44
CA ILE A 38 8.13 5.76 0.00
C ILE A 38 7.19 6.45 1.00
N ARG A 39 7.67 7.47 1.75
CA ARG A 39 6.82 8.26 2.65
C ARG A 39 5.83 9.19 1.93
N ASP A 40 6.05 9.43 0.64
CA ASP A 40 5.20 10.25 -0.20
C ASP A 40 4.05 9.45 -0.83
N VAL A 41 3.94 8.15 -0.52
CA VAL A 41 2.78 7.34 -0.90
C VAL A 41 1.53 7.84 -0.17
N VAL A 42 0.49 8.18 -0.92
CA VAL A 42 -0.82 8.64 -0.41
C VAL A 42 -1.81 7.48 -0.25
N GLN A 43 -1.69 6.45 -1.08
CA GLN A 43 -2.55 5.27 -1.09
C GLN A 43 -1.77 4.04 -1.53
N GLY A 44 -2.06 2.89 -0.94
CA GLY A 44 -1.51 1.60 -1.35
C GLY A 44 -2.49 0.46 -1.21
N VAL A 45 -2.39 -0.51 -2.11
CA VAL A 45 -3.06 -1.81 -2.00
C VAL A 45 -2.00 -2.89 -2.00
N CYS A 46 -2.01 -3.72 -0.96
CA CYS A 46 -1.16 -4.90 -0.86
C CYS A 46 -2.00 -6.15 -1.11
N TYR A 47 -1.75 -6.80 -2.24
CA TYR A 47 -2.34 -8.10 -2.54
C TYR A 47 -1.47 -9.18 -1.90
N VAL A 48 -2.07 -10.12 -1.16
CA VAL A 48 -1.36 -11.23 -0.50
C VAL A 48 -2.03 -12.55 -0.83
N THR A 49 -1.25 -13.64 -0.90
CA THR A 49 -1.80 -14.98 -1.22
C THR A 49 -2.33 -15.74 0.00
N ASN A 50 -2.11 -15.23 1.22
CA ASN A 50 -2.57 -15.86 2.44
C ASN A 50 -2.86 -14.79 3.51
N ALA A 51 -3.99 -14.91 4.22
CA ALA A 51 -4.37 -13.98 5.29
C ALA A 51 -3.32 -13.89 6.41
N ALA A 52 -2.58 -14.97 6.69
CA ALA A 52 -1.51 -14.99 7.67
C ALA A 52 -0.35 -14.04 7.32
N TYR A 53 -0.23 -13.62 6.06
CA TYR A 53 0.82 -12.71 5.60
C TYR A 53 0.49 -11.23 5.83
N VAL A 54 -0.78 -10.89 6.09
CA VAL A 54 -1.24 -9.50 6.25
C VAL A 54 -0.51 -8.80 7.40
N ALA A 55 -0.39 -9.45 8.55
CA ALA A 55 0.26 -8.86 9.73
C ALA A 55 1.72 -8.51 9.45
N GLU A 56 2.46 -9.37 8.76
CA GLU A 56 3.86 -9.12 8.41
C GLU A 56 3.99 -8.03 7.33
N ALA A 57 3.14 -8.08 6.30
CA ALA A 57 3.11 -7.07 5.23
C ALA A 57 2.83 -5.67 5.80
N ARG A 58 1.86 -5.56 6.71
CA ARG A 58 1.55 -4.33 7.44
C ARG A 58 2.73 -3.85 8.28
N ARG A 59 3.30 -4.73 9.10
CA ARG A 59 4.44 -4.38 9.95
C ARG A 59 5.66 -3.88 9.16
N GLU A 60 5.95 -4.49 8.00
CA GLU A 60 7.08 -4.05 7.16
C GLU A 60 6.77 -2.74 6.41
N TRP A 61 5.50 -2.45 6.10
CA TRP A 61 5.04 -1.16 5.55
C TRP A 61 5.16 -0.02 6.56
N GLU A 62 4.57 -0.21 7.75
CA GLU A 62 4.51 0.80 8.82
C GLU A 62 5.89 1.22 9.32
N ARG A 63 6.88 0.32 9.24
CA ARG A 63 8.29 0.66 9.52
C ARG A 63 8.89 1.67 8.54
N ARG A 64 8.27 1.89 7.39
CA ARG A 64 8.72 2.85 6.36
C ARG A 64 7.86 4.11 6.37
N THR A 65 6.54 3.95 6.49
CA THR A 65 5.59 5.06 6.46
C THR A 65 4.24 4.67 7.06
N ASN A 66 3.57 5.63 7.69
CA ASN A 66 2.16 5.56 8.11
C ASN A 66 1.31 6.63 7.40
N ASN A 67 1.85 7.25 6.34
CA ASN A 67 1.24 8.41 5.68
C ASN A 67 0.32 8.03 4.50
N ALA A 68 -0.11 6.77 4.40
CA ALA A 68 -0.89 6.27 3.27
C ALA A 68 -2.15 5.55 3.76
N ILE A 69 -3.28 5.76 3.08
CA ILE A 69 -4.42 4.84 3.22
C ILE A 69 -4.00 3.52 2.59
N THR A 70 -3.99 2.45 3.38
CA THR A 70 -3.48 1.16 2.94
C THR A 70 -4.50 0.06 3.16
N ASP A 71 -4.79 -0.70 2.10
CA ASP A 71 -5.65 -1.89 2.16
C ASP A 71 -4.85 -3.16 1.86
N TYR A 72 -5.31 -4.26 2.46
CA TYR A 72 -4.72 -5.58 2.30
C TYR A 72 -5.80 -6.51 1.75
N VAL A 73 -5.56 -7.06 0.56
CA VAL A 73 -6.52 -7.89 -0.16
C VAL A 73 -5.94 -9.29 -0.29
N VAL A 74 -6.67 -10.29 0.20
CA VAL A 74 -6.27 -11.70 0.05
C VAL A 74 -6.77 -12.20 -1.31
N VAL A 75 -5.85 -12.68 -2.14
CA VAL A 75 -6.12 -13.21 -3.48
C VAL A 75 -5.68 -14.67 -3.58
N PRO A 76 -6.32 -15.50 -4.42
CA PRO A 76 -5.98 -16.92 -4.51
C PRO A 76 -4.57 -17.18 -5.06
N ALA A 77 -4.08 -16.30 -5.94
CA ALA A 77 -2.74 -16.41 -6.51
C ALA A 77 -2.25 -15.04 -7.02
N LEU A 78 -0.94 -14.92 -7.18
CA LEU A 78 -0.27 -13.77 -7.80
C LEU A 78 0.65 -14.24 -8.93
N PRO A 79 1.01 -13.35 -9.88
CA PRO A 79 1.92 -13.68 -10.96
C PRO A 79 3.20 -14.35 -10.47
N ARG A 80 3.63 -15.40 -11.19
CA ARG A 80 4.87 -16.15 -10.92
C ARG A 80 4.95 -16.76 -9.51
N GLY A 81 3.84 -16.92 -8.80
CA GLY A 81 3.81 -17.48 -7.45
C GLY A 81 4.32 -16.53 -6.37
N ALA A 82 4.25 -15.21 -6.60
CA ALA A 82 4.60 -14.23 -5.58
C ALA A 82 3.72 -14.38 -4.32
N LEU A 83 4.28 -14.08 -3.14
CA LEU A 83 3.53 -14.12 -1.88
C LEU A 83 2.73 -12.84 -1.64
N LEU A 84 3.22 -11.74 -2.21
CA LEU A 84 2.55 -10.45 -2.20
C LEU A 84 2.96 -9.56 -3.37
N GLU A 85 2.12 -8.60 -3.68
CA GLU A 85 2.34 -7.52 -4.63
C GLU A 85 1.84 -6.19 -4.06
N TRP A 86 2.49 -5.08 -4.42
CA TRP A 86 2.10 -3.73 -4.00
C TRP A 86 1.74 -2.89 -5.22
N GLN A 87 0.59 -2.24 -5.17
CA GLN A 87 0.20 -1.14 -6.03
C GLN A 87 0.14 0.13 -5.18
N VAL A 88 0.80 1.20 -5.61
CA VAL A 88 0.91 2.44 -4.82
C VAL A 88 0.70 3.68 -5.68
N TRP A 89 0.18 4.72 -5.06
CA TRP A 89 0.09 6.07 -5.61
C TRP A 89 0.90 7.00 -4.72
N ALA A 90 1.82 7.75 -5.31
CA ALA A 90 2.68 8.69 -4.59
C ALA A 90 2.44 10.12 -5.06
N HIS A 91 2.57 11.07 -4.12
CA HIS A 91 2.47 12.48 -4.38
C HIS A 91 3.48 13.24 -3.53
N ARG A 92 4.36 14.03 -4.17
CA ARG A 92 5.47 14.77 -3.51
C ARG A 92 5.02 15.60 -2.30
N GLY A 93 3.79 16.09 -2.32
CA GLY A 93 3.20 16.88 -1.23
C GLY A 93 2.51 16.10 -0.12
N ASN A 94 2.61 14.77 -0.03
CA ASN A 94 1.82 13.96 0.92
C ASN A 94 1.96 14.40 2.39
N SER A 95 3.09 15.01 2.78
CA SER A 95 3.28 15.57 4.12
C SER A 95 2.32 16.71 4.47
N ARG A 96 1.68 17.31 3.46
CA ARG A 96 0.67 18.38 3.60
C ARG A 96 -0.74 17.89 3.30
N PHE A 97 -0.96 16.58 3.22
CA PHE A 97 -2.29 16.03 3.07
C PHE A 97 -2.97 15.95 4.42
N GLU A 98 -4.19 16.44 4.49
CA GLU A 98 -5.08 16.19 5.62
C GLU A 98 -5.61 14.76 5.56
N TYR A 99 -5.98 14.18 6.70
CA TYR A 99 -6.60 12.87 6.78
C TYR A 99 -7.91 12.99 7.55
N GLU A 100 -8.95 12.35 7.02
CA GLU A 100 -10.22 12.21 7.71
C GLU A 100 -10.80 10.82 7.47
N GLU A 101 -11.42 10.30 8.52
CA GLU A 101 -12.19 9.07 8.46
C GLU A 101 -13.59 9.34 9.00
N THR A 102 -14.59 9.06 8.17
CA THR A 102 -16.01 9.19 8.51
C THR A 102 -16.73 7.87 8.23
N GLY A 103 -17.91 7.69 8.80
CA GLY A 103 -18.71 6.52 8.53
C GLY A 103 -20.15 6.70 8.94
N CYS A 104 -21.03 5.89 8.35
CA CYS A 104 -22.45 5.85 8.64
C CYS A 104 -22.99 4.43 8.47
N VAL A 105 -24.24 4.23 8.85
CA VAL A 105 -24.99 2.99 8.61
C VAL A 105 -26.10 3.31 7.61
N VAL A 106 -26.21 2.52 6.56
CA VAL A 106 -27.22 2.64 5.50
C VAL A 106 -27.93 1.31 5.35
N GLY A 107 -29.15 1.20 5.86
CA GLY A 107 -29.83 -0.09 6.01
C GLY A 107 -29.04 -1.00 6.96
N ASP A 108 -28.72 -2.20 6.51
CA ASP A 108 -27.90 -3.17 7.25
C ASP A 108 -26.40 -3.03 6.97
N CYS A 109 -25.99 -2.09 6.12
CA CYS A 109 -24.60 -1.90 5.72
C CYS A 109 -23.91 -0.82 6.56
N ARG A 110 -22.72 -1.12 7.06
CA ARG A 110 -21.78 -0.12 7.60
C ARG A 110 -20.88 0.41 6.49
N VAL A 111 -20.93 1.71 6.27
CA VAL A 111 -20.10 2.42 5.29
C VAL A 111 -19.03 3.21 6.03
N SER A 112 -17.77 3.11 5.61
CA SER A 112 -16.69 3.98 6.07
C SER A 112 -15.93 4.61 4.90
N LEU A 113 -15.59 5.89 5.05
CA LEU A 113 -14.85 6.69 4.09
C LEU A 113 -13.56 7.15 4.75
N ARG A 114 -12.43 6.69 4.23
CA ARG A 114 -11.10 7.21 4.56
C ARG A 114 -10.65 8.09 3.41
N ARG A 115 -10.29 9.33 3.68
CA ARG A 115 -9.83 10.27 2.66
C ARG A 115 -8.61 11.05 3.09
N ARG A 116 -7.74 11.31 2.12
CA ARG A 116 -6.62 12.25 2.23
C ARG A 116 -6.70 13.25 1.09
N TRP A 117 -6.51 14.53 1.36
CA TRP A 117 -6.52 15.58 0.32
C TRP A 117 -5.44 16.63 0.58
N ASN A 118 -4.93 17.25 -0.48
CA ASN A 118 -3.96 18.33 -0.36
C ASN A 118 -4.63 19.67 -0.02
N TYR A 119 -3.84 20.62 0.52
CA TYR A 119 -4.31 21.97 0.87
C TYR A 119 -5.05 22.70 -0.26
N GLU A 120 -4.62 22.53 -1.50
CA GLU A 120 -5.25 23.16 -2.68
C GLU A 120 -6.55 22.46 -3.11
N ASN A 121 -6.92 21.33 -2.49
CA ASN A 121 -8.05 20.48 -2.84
C ASN A 121 -8.07 20.02 -4.31
N SER A 122 -6.89 19.93 -4.94
CA SER A 122 -6.71 19.50 -6.33
C SER A 122 -6.43 18.00 -6.47
N VAL A 123 -6.00 17.33 -5.39
CA VAL A 123 -5.68 15.91 -5.37
C VAL A 123 -6.22 15.27 -4.08
N ALA A 124 -6.92 14.15 -4.23
CA ALA A 124 -7.39 13.36 -3.11
C ALA A 124 -7.20 11.85 -3.35
N ALA A 125 -6.92 11.11 -2.28
CA ALA A 125 -7.02 9.66 -2.21
C ALA A 125 -8.21 9.30 -1.33
N VAL A 126 -9.15 8.53 -1.85
CA VAL A 126 -10.40 8.20 -1.15
C VAL A 126 -10.62 6.69 -1.24
N VAL A 127 -10.89 6.08 -0.08
CA VAL A 127 -11.27 4.68 0.03
C VAL A 127 -12.61 4.58 0.74
N CYS A 128 -13.56 3.93 0.08
CA CYS A 128 -14.85 3.58 0.65
C CYS A 128 -14.86 2.08 0.98
N ASN A 129 -15.19 1.73 2.22
CA ASN A 129 -15.44 0.35 2.62
C ASN A 129 -16.92 0.19 2.97
N VAL A 130 -17.53 -0.86 2.45
CA VAL A 130 -18.92 -1.24 2.73
C VAL A 130 -18.91 -2.65 3.28
N ALA A 131 -19.40 -2.81 4.51
CA ALA A 131 -19.53 -4.09 5.18
C ALA A 131 -21.00 -4.36 5.51
N SER A 132 -21.49 -5.53 5.13
CA SER A 132 -22.79 -6.09 5.50
C SER A 132 -22.67 -7.07 6.66
#